data_AF-A0A7G9FGV3-F1
#
_entry.id   AF-A0A7G9FGV3-F1
#
_cell.length_a   1.000
_cell.length_b   1.000
_cell.length_c   1.000
_cell.angle_alpha   90.00
_cell.angle_beta   90.00
_cell.angle_gamma   90.00
#
_symmetry.space_group_name_H-M   'P 1'
#
loop_
_entity.id
_entity.type
_entity.pdbx_description
1 polymer ?
#
loop_
_entity_poly.entity_id
_entity_poly.type
_entity_poly.pdbx_seq_one_letter_code
_entity_poly.pdbx_strand_id
1 'polypeptide(L)'
;MLKKLSVIVSVLISAGSLFAVQIDTALLDTATRPDYIEDTSPVPKNEFNSAKQIRDMGRRLGGSIKRQDAQHKSGEHYASGAPSKKYRAHRVPSSDSLPGADIIYIAPNAKVGTIKALAFILSGYIEAAYDLPLNEADTLAQKVCWWNTNHYDDRNYFTKHFNARILESFSDETAVIGLADSYKNWAGHARIVIPFEKIKDTQTAAKDGTKQSAKIDSKNKDAQKNSDVEKNTAQNKKEDAGKGAAQNDADKNAAGTMRNTLRKEALQFKTVPANYKILFGALCLAALLIIVLLVRVIIDMARN
;
A
#
# COMPACT_ATOMS: atom_id res chain seq x y z
N MET A 1 -52.73 35.59 9.77
CA MET A 1 -53.10 35.06 8.43
C MET A 1 -51.83 34.69 7.68
N LEU A 2 -51.76 33.42 7.27
CA LEU A 2 -50.87 32.77 6.29
C LEU A 2 -49.92 33.67 5.47
N LYS A 3 -48.61 33.37 5.46
CA LYS A 3 -48.00 32.52 4.41
C LYS A 3 -46.54 32.15 4.74
N LYS A 4 -46.29 30.87 4.48
CA LYS A 4 -45.07 30.06 4.65
C LYS A 4 -43.87 30.69 3.93
N LEU A 5 -42.68 30.62 4.54
CA LEU A 5 -41.46 30.33 3.79
C LEU A 5 -40.53 29.47 4.65
N SER A 6 -40.70 28.16 4.51
CA SER A 6 -39.72 27.18 4.99
C SER A 6 -38.57 27.21 3.99
N VAL A 7 -37.42 27.78 4.38
CA VAL A 7 -36.18 27.65 3.59
C VAL A 7 -35.45 26.45 4.13
N ILE A 8 -35.69 25.31 3.48
CA ILE A 8 -34.90 24.08 3.68
C ILE A 8 -33.55 24.35 3.01
N VAL A 9 -32.52 24.61 3.82
CA VAL A 9 -31.13 24.57 3.35
C VAL A 9 -30.75 23.10 3.22
N SER A 10 -31.01 22.51 2.05
CA SER A 10 -30.41 21.24 1.67
C SER A 10 -28.91 21.47 1.47
N VAL A 11 -28.12 21.24 2.51
CA VAL A 11 -26.70 20.96 2.36
C VAL A 11 -26.62 19.59 1.69
N LEU A 12 -26.53 19.59 0.36
CA LEU A 12 -26.04 18.45 -0.40
C LEU A 12 -24.57 18.28 -0.02
N ILE A 13 -24.33 17.57 1.09
CA ILE A 13 -23.08 16.87 1.30
C ILE A 13 -23.09 15.79 0.22
N SER A 14 -22.51 16.10 -0.94
CA SER A 14 -22.10 15.07 -1.86
C SER A 14 -21.08 14.22 -1.11
N ALA A 15 -21.57 13.19 -0.42
CA ALA A 15 -20.79 12.05 -0.01
C ALA A 15 -20.37 11.35 -1.31
N GLY A 16 -19.41 11.96 -2.03
CA GLY A 16 -18.58 11.22 -2.93
C GLY A 16 -17.83 10.25 -2.05
N SER A 17 -18.36 9.03 -1.92
CA SER A 17 -17.57 7.89 -1.50
C SER A 17 -16.45 7.76 -2.53
N LEU A 18 -15.35 8.46 -2.31
CA LEU A 18 -14.09 8.13 -2.93
C LEU A 18 -13.75 6.76 -2.38
N PHE A 19 -14.07 5.72 -3.15
CA PHE A 19 -13.57 4.38 -2.88
C PHE A 19 -12.05 4.46 -3.01
N ALA A 20 -11.37 4.72 -1.90
CA ALA A 20 -9.93 4.68 -1.83
C ALA A 20 -9.50 3.25 -2.20
N VAL A 21 -8.60 3.14 -3.17
CA VAL A 21 -7.98 1.87 -3.52
C VAL A 21 -7.27 1.32 -2.27
N GLN A 22 -7.58 0.08 -1.91
CA GLN A 22 -6.98 -0.60 -0.75
C GLN A 22 -5.95 -1.63 -1.20
N ILE A 23 -4.88 -1.81 -0.42
CA ILE A 23 -3.89 -2.87 -0.64
C ILE A 23 -4.47 -4.21 -0.17
N ASP A 24 -4.30 -5.28 -0.95
CA ASP A 24 -4.73 -6.62 -0.54
C ASP A 24 -3.79 -7.20 0.52
N THR A 25 -4.04 -6.86 1.79
CA THR A 25 -3.21 -7.34 2.90
C THR A 25 -3.37 -8.84 3.12
N ALA A 26 -4.55 -9.41 2.85
CA ALA A 26 -4.80 -10.84 3.01
C ALA A 26 -3.95 -11.66 2.02
N LEU A 27 -3.80 -11.18 0.80
CA LEU A 27 -2.88 -11.77 -0.18
C LEU A 27 -1.43 -11.66 0.29
N LEU A 28 -1.02 -10.47 0.76
CA LEU A 28 0.34 -10.24 1.25
C LEU A 28 0.69 -11.05 2.51
N ASP A 29 -0.31 -11.40 3.33
CA ASP A 29 -0.13 -12.22 4.55
C ASP A 29 0.20 -13.69 4.25
N THR A 30 0.00 -14.14 3.02
CA THR A 30 0.39 -15.50 2.58
C THR A 30 1.89 -15.63 2.31
N ALA A 31 2.61 -14.51 2.22
CA ALA A 31 4.00 -14.49 1.82
C ALA A 31 4.93 -15.02 2.91
N THR A 32 5.95 -15.78 2.48
CA THR A 32 7.03 -16.26 3.34
C THR A 32 8.29 -15.47 3.07
N ARG A 33 9.06 -15.15 4.12
CA ARG A 33 10.29 -14.37 4.00
C ARG A 33 11.32 -15.16 3.17
N PRO A 34 11.79 -14.63 2.03
CA PRO A 34 12.87 -15.23 1.25
C PRO A 34 14.24 -15.04 1.89
N ASP A 35 15.19 -15.87 1.48
CA ASP A 35 16.62 -15.70 1.76
C ASP A 35 17.27 -14.85 0.67
N TYR A 36 17.36 -13.55 0.91
CA TYR A 36 17.90 -12.61 -0.06
C TYR A 36 19.43 -12.68 -0.16
N ILE A 37 19.93 -12.59 -1.39
CA ILE A 37 21.34 -12.32 -1.68
C ILE A 37 21.47 -10.80 -1.85
N GLU A 38 22.07 -10.13 -0.86
CA GLU A 38 22.24 -8.67 -0.82
C GLU A 38 23.66 -8.23 -1.22
N ASP A 39 23.80 -6.96 -1.62
CA ASP A 39 25.08 -6.32 -1.84
C ASP A 39 25.70 -5.94 -0.48
N THR A 40 26.81 -6.60 -0.15
CA THR A 40 27.59 -6.34 1.06
C THR A 40 28.80 -5.44 0.80
N SER A 41 28.94 -4.93 -0.43
CA SER A 41 30.05 -4.07 -0.81
C SER A 41 30.01 -2.74 -0.02
N PRO A 42 31.18 -2.20 0.35
CA PRO A 42 31.23 -0.89 0.99
C PRO A 42 30.63 0.21 0.10
N VAL A 43 29.69 0.98 0.64
CA VAL A 43 29.10 2.13 -0.08
C VAL A 43 29.94 3.39 0.20
N PRO A 44 30.43 4.10 -0.83
CA PRO A 44 31.14 5.36 -0.65
C PRO A 44 30.30 6.39 0.13
N LYS A 45 30.94 7.18 1.01
CA LYS A 45 30.23 8.15 1.87
C LYS A 45 29.38 9.16 1.09
N ASN A 46 29.80 9.55 -0.12
CA ASN A 46 29.09 10.46 -1.01
C ASN A 46 27.92 9.81 -1.77
N GLU A 47 27.84 8.48 -1.79
CA GLU A 47 26.75 7.73 -2.40
C GLU A 47 25.76 7.17 -1.36
N PHE A 48 26.11 7.28 -0.07
CA PHE A 48 25.28 6.81 1.02
C PHE A 48 23.98 7.62 1.12
N ASN A 49 22.84 6.93 1.14
CA ASN A 49 21.55 7.52 1.44
C ASN A 49 21.05 7.03 2.80
N SER A 50 20.63 7.95 3.65
CA SER A 50 19.97 7.62 4.91
C SER A 50 18.61 6.95 4.66
N ALA A 51 18.11 6.20 5.64
CA ALA A 51 16.78 5.59 5.59
C ALA A 51 15.67 6.62 5.31
N LYS A 52 15.82 7.84 5.86
CA LYS A 52 14.90 8.95 5.59
C LYS A 52 14.95 9.36 4.12
N GLN A 53 16.14 9.60 3.57
CA GLN A 53 16.29 9.99 2.15
C GLN A 53 15.72 8.92 1.21
N ILE A 54 15.97 7.64 1.50
CA ILE A 54 15.44 6.53 0.70
C ILE A 54 13.91 6.51 0.73
N ARG A 55 13.32 6.67 1.92
CA ARG A 55 11.86 6.75 2.07
C ARG A 55 11.26 7.99 1.42
N ASP A 56 11.94 9.14 1.49
CA ASP A 56 11.53 10.38 0.83
C ASP A 56 11.45 10.19 -0.71
N MET A 57 12.32 9.35 -1.31
CA MET A 57 12.20 8.97 -2.73
C MET A 57 10.87 8.24 -3.00
N GLY A 58 10.51 7.28 -2.13
CA GLY A 58 9.23 6.58 -2.16
C GLY A 58 8.03 7.53 -2.04
N ARG A 59 8.03 8.41 -1.04
CA ARG A 59 6.93 9.38 -0.82
C ARG A 59 6.71 10.30 -2.02
N ARG A 60 7.78 10.69 -2.72
CA ARG A 60 7.66 11.49 -3.95
C ARG A 60 6.96 10.72 -5.07
N LEU A 61 7.23 9.42 -5.21
CA LEU A 61 6.55 8.56 -6.18
C LEU A 61 5.06 8.41 -5.83
N GLY A 62 4.78 8.00 -4.59
CA GLY A 62 3.42 7.72 -4.11
C GLY A 62 2.55 8.96 -4.07
N GLY A 63 3.07 10.09 -3.59
CA GLY A 63 2.34 11.35 -3.58
C GLY A 63 2.03 11.88 -4.99
N SER A 64 2.84 11.54 -5.99
CA SER A 64 2.54 11.90 -7.38
C SER A 64 1.46 11.00 -7.97
N ILE A 65 1.47 9.69 -7.67
CA ILE A 65 0.37 8.78 -8.00
C ILE A 65 -0.93 9.27 -7.37
N LYS A 66 -0.94 9.62 -6.08
CA LYS A 66 -2.12 10.15 -5.39
C LYS A 66 -2.68 11.42 -6.04
N ARG A 67 -1.80 12.36 -6.44
CA ARG A 67 -2.23 13.58 -7.14
C ARG A 67 -2.81 13.27 -8.52
N GLN A 68 -2.20 12.33 -9.24
CA GLN A 68 -2.69 11.86 -10.53
C GLN A 68 -4.06 11.18 -10.37
N ASP A 69 -4.24 10.30 -9.38
CA ASP A 69 -5.50 9.64 -9.08
C ASP A 69 -6.66 10.64 -8.90
N ALA A 70 -6.39 11.76 -8.22
CA ALA A 70 -7.37 12.83 -8.03
C ALA A 70 -7.70 13.63 -9.30
N GLN A 71 -6.87 13.55 -10.33
CA GLN A 71 -6.99 14.31 -11.59
C GLN A 71 -7.44 13.46 -12.79
N HIS A 72 -7.16 12.16 -12.77
CA HIS A 72 -7.51 11.25 -13.86
C HIS A 72 -8.96 10.76 -13.76
N LYS A 73 -9.57 10.55 -14.93
CA LYS A 73 -10.86 9.86 -15.04
C LYS A 73 -10.62 8.34 -14.93
N SER A 74 -11.56 7.61 -14.35
CA SER A 74 -11.44 6.16 -14.16
C SER A 74 -11.12 5.44 -15.47
N GLY A 75 -10.04 4.64 -15.48
CA GLY A 75 -9.75 3.69 -16.56
C GLY A 75 -8.51 3.95 -17.41
N GLU A 76 -7.79 5.06 -17.21
CA GLU A 76 -6.51 5.33 -17.89
C GLU A 76 -5.29 4.97 -17.01
N HIS A 77 -4.22 4.50 -17.65
CA HIS A 77 -2.92 4.33 -17.00
C HIS A 77 -2.31 5.67 -16.70
N TYR A 78 -1.72 5.79 -15.52
CA TYR A 78 -0.89 6.94 -15.23
C TYR A 78 0.36 6.53 -14.47
N ALA A 79 1.43 7.28 -14.73
CA ALA A 79 2.76 6.98 -14.26
C ALA A 79 3.37 8.17 -13.53
N SER A 80 4.14 7.86 -12.50
CA SER A 80 4.93 8.77 -11.68
C SER A 80 6.41 8.45 -11.83
N GLY A 81 7.24 9.48 -11.71
CA GLY A 81 8.66 9.41 -12.07
C GLY A 81 8.88 9.81 -13.53
N ALA A 82 10.14 9.87 -13.95
CA ALA A 82 10.51 10.12 -15.35
C ALA A 82 11.31 8.91 -15.85
N PRO A 83 11.24 8.54 -17.13
CA PRO A 83 11.98 7.41 -17.70
C PRO A 83 13.46 7.35 -17.29
N SER A 84 14.10 8.52 -17.18
CA SER A 84 15.51 8.69 -16.78
C SER A 84 15.80 8.58 -15.28
N LYS A 85 14.78 8.53 -14.41
CA LYS A 85 14.95 8.44 -12.96
C LYS A 85 15.14 6.99 -12.50
N LYS A 86 15.78 6.82 -11.34
CA LYS A 86 16.07 5.53 -10.72
C LYS A 86 14.82 4.66 -10.46
N TYR A 87 13.68 5.30 -10.24
CA TYR A 87 12.43 4.63 -9.90
C TYR A 87 11.25 5.29 -10.60
N ARG A 88 10.26 4.48 -10.97
CA ARG A 88 8.96 4.92 -11.49
C ARG A 88 7.85 4.10 -10.86
N ALA A 89 6.64 4.64 -10.87
CA ALA A 89 5.45 3.97 -10.37
C ALA A 89 4.33 4.08 -11.40
N HIS A 90 3.56 3.01 -11.60
CA HIS A 90 2.43 2.98 -12.51
C HIS A 90 1.21 2.45 -11.73
N ARG A 91 0.06 3.11 -11.85
CA ARG A 91 -1.20 2.55 -11.34
C ARG A 91 -1.95 1.86 -12.46
N VAL A 92 -2.29 0.59 -12.24
CA VAL A 92 -3.18 -0.20 -13.10
C VAL A 92 -4.52 -0.32 -12.37
N PRO A 93 -5.60 0.26 -12.91
CA PRO A 93 -6.91 0.20 -12.26
C PRO A 93 -7.47 -1.23 -12.22
N SER A 94 -8.28 -1.52 -11.20
CA SER A 94 -9.10 -2.74 -11.18
C SER A 94 -10.07 -2.75 -12.36
N SER A 95 -10.39 -3.93 -12.86
CA SER A 95 -11.55 -4.15 -13.73
C SER A 95 -12.76 -4.58 -12.88
N ASP A 96 -13.90 -4.77 -13.53
CA ASP A 96 -15.12 -5.28 -12.87
C ASP A 96 -14.91 -6.66 -12.22
N SER A 97 -14.01 -7.48 -12.76
CA SER A 97 -13.84 -8.88 -12.34
C SER A 97 -12.53 -9.18 -11.60
N LEU A 98 -11.50 -8.36 -11.80
CA LEU A 98 -10.14 -8.62 -11.32
C LEU A 98 -9.49 -7.37 -10.73
N PRO A 99 -8.74 -7.52 -9.62
CA PRO A 99 -8.04 -6.40 -9.00
C PRO A 99 -6.94 -5.84 -9.90
N GLY A 100 -6.71 -4.53 -9.74
CA GLY A 100 -5.56 -3.83 -10.28
C GLY A 100 -4.35 -3.92 -9.35
N ALA A 101 -3.35 -3.09 -9.61
CA ALA A 101 -2.18 -2.96 -8.76
C ALA A 101 -1.42 -1.66 -9.02
N ASP A 102 -0.60 -1.28 -8.06
CA ASP A 102 0.50 -0.34 -8.31
C ASP A 102 1.76 -1.12 -8.65
N ILE A 103 2.54 -0.61 -9.60
CA ILE A 103 3.76 -1.27 -10.08
C ILE A 103 4.94 -0.32 -9.92
N ILE A 104 5.95 -0.73 -9.17
CA ILE A 104 7.20 0.00 -8.98
C ILE A 104 8.28 -0.59 -9.88
N TYR A 105 8.82 0.28 -10.73
CA TYR A 105 9.95 -0.01 -11.60
C TYR A 105 11.27 0.37 -10.95
N ILE A 106 12.27 -0.50 -11.10
CA ILE A 106 13.66 -0.22 -10.75
C ILE A 106 14.48 -0.06 -12.03
N ALA A 107 14.98 1.15 -12.29
CA ALA A 107 15.77 1.45 -13.48
C ALA A 107 17.17 0.81 -13.43
N PRO A 108 17.84 0.59 -14.58
CA PRO A 108 19.20 0.05 -14.63
C PRO A 108 20.23 0.90 -13.86
N ASN A 109 20.00 2.21 -13.74
CA ASN A 109 20.85 3.13 -12.98
C ASN A 109 20.50 3.22 -11.49
N ALA A 110 19.55 2.40 -11.00
CA ALA A 110 19.24 2.28 -9.60
C ALA A 110 20.31 1.42 -8.91
N LYS A 111 21.11 2.02 -8.03
CA LYS A 111 22.15 1.33 -7.25
C LYS A 111 21.58 0.74 -5.95
N VAL A 112 20.45 0.04 -6.01
CA VAL A 112 19.82 -0.55 -4.82
C VAL A 112 20.33 -1.97 -4.60
N GLY A 113 21.01 -2.20 -3.47
CA GLY A 113 21.67 -3.47 -3.17
C GLY A 113 21.08 -4.25 -1.99
N THR A 114 20.18 -3.66 -1.21
CA THR A 114 19.59 -4.32 -0.03
C THR A 114 18.06 -4.30 -0.06
N ILE A 115 17.44 -5.36 0.46
CA ILE A 115 16.00 -5.49 0.57
C ILE A 115 15.44 -4.44 1.53
N LYS A 116 16.23 -4.08 2.55
CA LYS A 116 15.89 -3.00 3.48
C LYS A 116 15.74 -1.65 2.78
N ALA A 117 16.63 -1.34 1.83
CA ALA A 117 16.52 -0.12 1.03
C ALA A 117 15.26 -0.15 0.14
N LEU A 118 14.95 -1.28 -0.49
CA LEU A 118 13.70 -1.44 -1.26
C LEU A 118 12.46 -1.26 -0.38
N ALA A 119 12.44 -1.89 0.79
CA ALA A 119 11.35 -1.75 1.75
C ALA A 119 11.16 -0.29 2.19
N PHE A 120 12.23 0.51 2.35
CA PHE A 120 12.08 1.94 2.63
C PHE A 120 11.48 2.73 1.47
N ILE A 121 11.83 2.41 0.22
CA ILE A 121 11.21 3.05 -0.96
C ILE A 121 9.71 2.71 -1.00
N LEU A 122 9.37 1.42 -0.85
CA LEU A 122 7.99 0.96 -0.87
C LEU A 122 7.19 1.52 0.32
N SER A 123 7.77 1.58 1.51
CA SER A 123 7.13 2.17 2.69
C SER A 123 6.75 3.63 2.45
N GLY A 124 7.69 4.43 1.93
CA GLY A 124 7.39 5.82 1.60
C GLY A 124 6.35 5.95 0.49
N TYR A 125 6.40 5.06 -0.51
CA TYR A 125 5.38 5.01 -1.55
C TYR A 125 4.00 4.74 -0.95
N ILE A 126 3.89 3.68 -0.14
CA ILE A 126 2.64 3.23 0.49
C ILE A 126 2.07 4.31 1.41
N GLU A 127 2.90 4.91 2.26
CA GLU A 127 2.54 6.03 3.14
C GLU A 127 1.88 7.17 2.36
N ALA A 128 2.50 7.59 1.25
CA ALA A 128 2.03 8.75 0.49
C ALA A 128 0.90 8.44 -0.52
N ALA A 129 0.85 7.23 -1.07
CA ALA A 129 -0.16 6.85 -2.07
C ALA A 129 -1.49 6.39 -1.44
N TYR A 130 -1.44 5.82 -0.23
CA TYR A 130 -2.59 5.20 0.44
C TYR A 130 -2.95 5.85 1.79
N ASP A 131 -2.25 6.91 2.19
CA ASP A 131 -2.45 7.60 3.48
C ASP A 131 -2.32 6.69 4.71
N LEU A 132 -1.46 5.68 4.62
CA LEU A 132 -1.20 4.77 5.73
C LEU A 132 -0.15 5.33 6.69
N PRO A 133 -0.29 5.10 8.00
CA PRO A 133 0.71 5.52 8.97
C PRO A 133 2.02 4.74 8.76
N LEU A 134 3.14 5.38 9.07
CA LEU A 134 4.48 4.88 8.76
C LEU A 134 4.74 3.44 9.25
N ASN A 135 4.28 3.09 10.45
CA ASN A 135 4.47 1.75 11.02
C ASN A 135 3.73 0.66 10.23
N GLU A 136 2.54 0.96 9.71
CA GLU A 136 1.77 0.05 8.87
C GLU A 136 2.40 -0.04 7.48
N ALA A 137 2.82 1.10 6.91
CA ALA A 137 3.52 1.15 5.62
C ALA A 137 4.85 0.37 5.65
N ASP A 138 5.63 0.45 6.74
CA ASP A 138 6.86 -0.33 6.93
C ASP A 138 6.59 -1.84 7.00
N THR A 139 5.48 -2.24 7.60
CA THR A 139 5.08 -3.65 7.70
C THR A 139 4.63 -4.17 6.34
N LEU A 140 3.77 -3.42 5.64
CA LEU A 140 3.29 -3.79 4.31
C LEU A 140 4.40 -3.82 3.28
N ALA A 141 5.33 -2.86 3.30
CA ALA A 141 6.46 -2.81 2.38
C ALA A 141 7.32 -4.08 2.42
N GLN A 142 7.52 -4.65 3.62
CA GLN A 142 8.24 -5.92 3.78
C GLN A 142 7.45 -7.09 3.17
N LYS A 143 6.15 -7.18 3.47
CA LYS A 143 5.29 -8.23 2.90
C LYS A 143 5.18 -8.12 1.37
N VAL A 144 5.11 -6.91 0.83
CA VAL A 144 5.18 -6.66 -0.62
C VAL A 144 6.48 -7.23 -1.19
N CYS A 145 7.64 -6.97 -0.58
CA CYS A 145 8.91 -7.54 -1.04
C CYS A 145 8.88 -9.07 -1.05
N TRP A 146 8.42 -9.68 0.04
CA TRP A 146 8.35 -11.14 0.18
C TRP A 146 7.41 -11.76 -0.84
N TRP A 147 6.20 -11.23 -0.95
CA TRP A 147 5.19 -11.71 -1.89
C TRP A 147 5.67 -11.63 -3.34
N ASN A 148 6.28 -10.52 -3.74
CA ASN A 148 6.84 -10.37 -5.08
C ASN A 148 8.00 -11.32 -5.38
N THR A 149 8.70 -11.78 -4.35
CA THR A 149 9.78 -12.77 -4.49
C THR A 149 9.21 -14.19 -4.53
N ASN A 150 8.17 -14.48 -3.74
CA ASN A 150 7.48 -15.77 -3.78
C ASN A 150 6.76 -16.01 -5.13
N HIS A 151 6.37 -14.93 -5.83
CA HIS A 151 5.72 -14.96 -7.15
C HIS A 151 6.62 -14.42 -8.28
N TYR A 152 7.95 -14.47 -8.10
CA TYR A 152 8.89 -13.98 -9.11
C TYR A 152 8.72 -14.73 -10.43
N ASP A 153 8.56 -13.97 -11.51
CA ASP A 153 8.34 -14.45 -12.89
C ASP A 153 7.13 -15.39 -13.08
N ASP A 154 6.17 -15.41 -12.14
CA ASP A 154 4.97 -16.24 -12.22
C ASP A 154 3.86 -15.57 -13.06
N ARG A 155 4.12 -15.42 -14.36
CA ARG A 155 3.19 -14.80 -15.32
C ARG A 155 1.80 -15.44 -15.32
N ASN A 156 1.73 -16.75 -15.10
CA ASN A 156 0.46 -17.48 -15.07
C ASN A 156 -0.38 -17.04 -13.88
N TYR A 157 0.23 -16.89 -12.71
CA TYR A 157 -0.45 -16.34 -11.55
C TYR A 157 -0.97 -14.93 -11.82
N PHE A 158 -0.11 -14.02 -12.32
CA PHE A 158 -0.54 -12.64 -12.57
C PHE A 158 -1.68 -12.54 -13.59
N THR A 159 -1.63 -13.35 -14.65
CA THR A 159 -2.69 -13.41 -15.69
C THR A 159 -4.02 -13.90 -15.13
N LYS A 160 -3.98 -14.82 -14.16
CA LYS A 160 -5.19 -15.41 -13.55
C LYS A 160 -5.80 -14.52 -12.46
N HIS A 161 -4.98 -13.78 -11.73
CA HIS A 161 -5.38 -13.12 -10.48
C HIS A 161 -5.50 -11.60 -10.57
N PHE A 162 -4.98 -10.95 -11.62
CA PHE A 162 -5.02 -9.50 -11.78
C PHE A 162 -5.61 -9.10 -13.13
N ASN A 163 -6.01 -7.83 -13.24
CA ASN A 163 -6.37 -7.21 -14.50
C ASN A 163 -5.27 -7.43 -15.54
N ALA A 164 -5.62 -7.93 -16.73
CA ALA A 164 -4.68 -8.24 -17.80
C ALA A 164 -3.78 -7.06 -18.19
N ARG A 165 -4.26 -5.82 -18.00
CA ARG A 165 -3.47 -4.60 -18.23
C ARG A 165 -2.23 -4.48 -17.34
N ILE A 166 -2.11 -5.30 -16.29
CA ILE A 166 -0.87 -5.39 -15.51
C ILE A 166 0.31 -5.81 -16.40
N LEU A 167 0.05 -6.66 -17.39
CA LEU A 167 1.08 -7.19 -18.30
C LEU A 167 1.63 -6.14 -19.27
N GLU A 168 0.82 -5.15 -19.62
CA GLU A 168 1.22 -4.00 -20.46
C GLU A 168 2.32 -3.16 -19.78
N SER A 169 2.40 -3.21 -18.45
CA SER A 169 3.46 -2.50 -17.72
C SER A 169 4.83 -3.19 -17.78
N PHE A 170 4.90 -4.37 -18.41
CA PHE A 170 6.12 -5.17 -18.53
C PHE A 170 6.61 -5.28 -19.98
N SER A 171 5.70 -5.42 -20.95
CA SER A 171 5.97 -5.83 -22.34
C SER A 171 7.12 -5.11 -23.06
N ASP A 172 7.32 -3.82 -22.78
CA ASP A 172 8.26 -2.99 -23.57
C ASP A 172 9.65 -2.87 -22.93
N GLU A 173 9.79 -3.26 -21.66
CA GLU A 173 10.99 -2.95 -20.88
C GLU A 173 11.56 -4.13 -20.08
N THR A 174 10.77 -5.17 -19.79
CA THR A 174 11.25 -6.42 -19.18
C THR A 174 10.23 -7.54 -19.35
N ALA A 175 10.70 -8.77 -19.52
CA ALA A 175 9.81 -9.93 -19.47
C ALA A 175 9.46 -10.37 -18.03
N VAL A 176 10.10 -9.80 -17.01
CA VAL A 176 10.04 -10.33 -15.64
C VAL A 176 9.07 -9.54 -14.78
N ILE A 177 8.22 -10.27 -14.04
CA ILE A 177 7.29 -9.71 -13.04
C ILE A 177 7.81 -10.05 -11.63
N GLY A 178 7.68 -9.12 -10.69
CA GLY A 178 8.06 -9.35 -9.30
C GLY A 178 9.51 -8.95 -8.98
N LEU A 179 10.07 -9.60 -7.96
CA LEU A 179 11.37 -9.28 -7.38
C LEU A 179 12.23 -10.55 -7.26
N ALA A 180 13.44 -10.55 -7.82
CA ALA A 180 14.36 -11.67 -7.64
C ALA A 180 14.87 -11.76 -6.19
N ASP A 181 15.34 -12.93 -5.76
CA ASP A 181 16.01 -13.09 -4.46
C ASP A 181 17.41 -12.43 -4.41
N SER A 182 18.03 -12.19 -5.57
CA SER A 182 19.35 -11.59 -5.69
C SER A 182 19.32 -10.15 -6.18
N TYR A 183 20.03 -9.26 -5.48
CA TYR A 183 20.16 -7.85 -5.84
C TYR A 183 20.70 -7.61 -7.25
N LYS A 184 21.49 -8.55 -7.77
CA LYS A 184 22.08 -8.50 -9.11
C LYS A 184 21.02 -8.44 -10.22
N ASN A 185 19.82 -8.95 -9.93
CA ASN A 185 18.69 -9.01 -10.85
C ASN A 185 17.60 -7.99 -10.51
N TRP A 186 17.89 -6.96 -9.70
CA TRP A 186 16.90 -5.93 -9.37
C TRP A 186 16.93 -4.76 -10.37
N ALA A 187 18.09 -4.13 -10.53
CA ALA A 187 18.23 -2.98 -11.41
C ALA A 187 17.90 -3.34 -12.87
N GLY A 188 16.96 -2.60 -13.47
CA GLY A 188 16.48 -2.81 -14.85
C GLY A 188 15.42 -3.90 -15.00
N HIS A 189 15.41 -4.91 -14.14
CA HIS A 189 14.62 -6.13 -14.33
C HIS A 189 13.40 -6.20 -13.42
N ALA A 190 13.52 -5.79 -12.16
CA ALA A 190 12.44 -5.94 -11.19
C ALA A 190 11.23 -5.04 -11.50
N ARG A 191 10.06 -5.59 -11.20
CA ARG A 191 8.76 -4.93 -11.32
C ARG A 191 7.92 -5.31 -10.12
N ILE A 192 8.01 -4.51 -9.07
CA ILE A 192 7.41 -4.81 -7.78
C ILE A 192 5.94 -4.43 -7.84
N VAL A 193 5.06 -5.40 -7.63
CA VAL A 193 3.61 -5.25 -7.65
C VAL A 193 3.07 -5.04 -6.23
N ILE A 194 2.26 -4.01 -6.04
CA ILE A 194 1.50 -3.75 -4.82
C ILE A 194 0.03 -4.05 -5.15
N PRO A 195 -0.50 -5.20 -4.70
CA PRO A 195 -1.80 -5.70 -5.15
C PRO A 195 -2.95 -4.90 -4.53
N PHE A 196 -4.03 -4.67 -5.29
CA PHE A 196 -5.25 -4.08 -4.75
C PHE A 196 -6.20 -5.15 -4.24
N GLU A 197 -6.99 -4.83 -3.22
CA GLU A 197 -8.11 -5.69 -2.84
C GLU A 197 -9.07 -5.81 -4.03
N LYS A 198 -9.55 -7.03 -4.29
CA LYS A 198 -10.63 -7.22 -5.27
C LYS A 198 -11.86 -6.45 -4.81
N ILE A 199 -12.37 -5.57 -5.68
CA ILE A 199 -13.65 -4.90 -5.47
C ILE A 199 -14.71 -6.00 -5.36
N LYS A 200 -15.21 -6.23 -4.15
CA LYS A 200 -16.38 -7.08 -3.94
C LYS A 200 -17.56 -6.29 -4.49
N ASP A 201 -18.32 -6.87 -5.41
CA ASP A 201 -19.57 -6.29 -5.91
C ASP A 201 -20.50 -6.00 -4.73
N THR A 202 -20.43 -4.79 -4.20
CA THR A 202 -21.31 -4.30 -3.14
C THR A 202 -22.63 -3.79 -3.72
N GLN A 203 -22.81 -3.86 -5.04
CA GLN A 203 -24.06 -3.50 -5.72
C GLN A 203 -25.21 -4.49 -5.47
N THR A 204 -24.96 -5.68 -4.90
CA THR A 204 -26.01 -6.61 -4.47
C THR A 204 -26.54 -6.32 -3.06
N ALA A 205 -25.85 -5.54 -2.23
CA ALA A 205 -26.28 -5.25 -0.85
C ALA A 205 -27.19 -4.01 -0.73
N ALA A 206 -27.30 -3.18 -1.77
CA ALA A 206 -28.13 -1.97 -1.76
C ALA A 206 -29.57 -2.17 -2.29
N LYS A 207 -29.95 -3.40 -2.68
CA LYS A 207 -31.29 -3.71 -3.21
C LYS A 207 -32.20 -4.50 -2.28
N ASP A 208 -31.72 -4.95 -1.11
CA ASP A 208 -32.56 -5.76 -0.22
C ASP A 208 -32.66 -5.16 1.17
N GLY A 209 -33.41 -4.06 1.23
CA GLY A 209 -34.01 -3.58 2.45
C GLY A 209 -35.50 -3.44 2.23
N THR A 210 -36.30 -4.47 2.58
CA THR A 210 -37.48 -4.35 3.47
C THR A 210 -38.32 -5.65 3.48
N LYS A 211 -38.36 -6.30 4.67
CA LYS A 211 -39.32 -7.32 5.20
C LYS A 211 -39.15 -8.74 4.61
N GLN A 212 -39.02 -9.83 5.39
CA GLN A 212 -39.81 -10.19 6.56
C GLN A 212 -39.21 -11.42 7.31
N SER A 213 -39.32 -11.35 8.64
CA SER A 213 -39.28 -12.40 9.69
C SER A 213 -38.99 -13.88 9.36
N ALA A 214 -38.03 -14.42 10.11
CA ALA A 214 -38.01 -15.73 10.79
C ALA A 214 -38.89 -16.89 10.27
N LYS A 215 -38.23 -17.95 9.79
CA LYS A 215 -38.45 -19.31 10.33
C LYS A 215 -37.30 -20.26 9.99
N ILE A 216 -36.87 -20.99 11.01
CA ILE A 216 -36.05 -22.20 11.00
C ILE A 216 -36.78 -23.26 10.18
N ASP A 217 -36.07 -24.01 9.33
CA ASP A 217 -36.24 -25.47 9.29
C ASP A 217 -35.05 -26.21 8.66
N SER A 218 -34.74 -27.30 9.33
CA SER A 218 -33.70 -28.30 9.10
C SER A 218 -33.99 -29.27 7.95
N LYS A 219 -32.93 -30.02 7.58
CA LYS A 219 -32.85 -31.22 6.69
C LYS A 219 -32.61 -30.94 5.20
N ASN A 220 -31.44 -31.35 4.70
CA ASN A 220 -31.33 -32.74 4.24
C ASN A 220 -29.86 -33.21 4.22
N LYS A 221 -29.61 -34.35 4.88
CA LYS A 221 -28.53 -35.28 4.57
C LYS A 221 -28.97 -36.07 3.34
N ASP A 222 -28.04 -36.45 2.46
CA ASP A 222 -27.74 -37.86 2.21
C ASP A 222 -26.66 -38.06 1.12
N ALA A 223 -25.93 -39.17 1.30
CA ALA A 223 -25.18 -39.97 0.32
C ALA A 223 -23.74 -39.56 -0.06
N GLN A 224 -22.81 -39.78 0.89
CA GLN A 224 -21.84 -40.90 0.89
C GLN A 224 -21.61 -41.63 -0.45
N LYS A 225 -20.34 -41.71 -0.92
CA LYS A 225 -19.49 -42.94 -1.00
C LYS A 225 -18.31 -42.76 -1.97
N ASN A 226 -17.08 -42.67 -1.46
CA ASN A 226 -16.05 -43.70 -1.66
C ASN A 226 -14.77 -43.33 -0.90
N SER A 227 -14.33 -44.31 -0.12
CA SER A 227 -13.14 -44.35 0.71
C SER A 227 -11.98 -45.00 -0.04
N ASP A 228 -10.84 -45.03 0.66
CA ASP A 228 -9.67 -45.91 0.48
C ASP A 228 -8.57 -45.33 -0.42
N VAL A 229 -7.51 -44.79 0.20
CA VAL A 229 -6.29 -45.55 0.54
C VAL A 229 -5.56 -44.83 1.69
N GLU A 230 -5.43 -45.53 2.80
CA GLU A 230 -4.67 -45.14 3.99
C GLU A 230 -3.25 -45.73 3.92
N LYS A 231 -2.30 -45.03 4.54
CA LYS A 231 -1.13 -45.57 5.26
C LYS A 231 0.08 -46.05 4.42
N ASN A 232 1.20 -45.33 4.56
CA ASN A 232 2.29 -45.89 5.37
C ASN A 232 3.41 -44.91 5.76
N THR A 233 3.76 -45.03 7.05
CA THR A 233 5.09 -44.86 7.67
C THR A 233 5.57 -43.45 8.05
N ALA A 234 5.11 -43.00 9.22
CA ALA A 234 6.00 -42.33 10.16
C ALA A 234 6.90 -43.39 10.81
N GLN A 235 8.23 -43.25 10.72
CA GLN A 235 9.19 -43.51 11.80
C GLN A 235 10.62 -43.21 11.33
N ASN A 236 11.13 -42.01 11.61
CA ASN A 236 12.49 -41.88 12.12
C ASN A 236 12.54 -40.69 13.09
N LYS A 237 12.95 -41.02 14.30
CA LYS A 237 12.84 -40.24 15.52
C LYS A 237 14.24 -39.84 15.94
N LYS A 238 14.37 -38.57 16.35
CA LYS A 238 15.42 -38.02 17.21
C LYS A 238 16.84 -38.04 16.64
N GLU A 239 17.33 -36.86 16.31
CA GLU A 239 18.53 -36.29 16.95
C GLU A 239 18.51 -34.77 16.80
N ASP A 240 19.11 -34.10 17.79
CA ASP A 240 19.34 -32.65 17.92
C ASP A 240 18.28 -31.80 18.66
N ALA A 241 17.95 -32.24 19.87
CA ALA A 241 17.54 -31.34 20.94
C ALA A 241 18.80 -30.69 21.56
N GLY A 242 19.25 -29.56 21.00
CA GLY A 242 20.52 -28.97 21.44
C GLY A 242 20.83 -27.52 21.06
N LYS A 243 19.88 -26.69 20.58
CA LYS A 243 20.15 -25.25 20.26
C LYS A 243 19.02 -24.27 20.60
N GLY A 244 18.14 -24.61 21.56
CA GLY A 244 16.95 -23.82 21.89
C GLY A 244 17.08 -22.75 23.00
N ALA A 245 18.22 -22.67 23.70
CA ALA A 245 18.31 -21.85 24.92
C ALA A 245 19.09 -20.53 24.78
N ALA A 246 19.92 -20.34 23.74
CA ALA A 246 20.75 -19.13 23.61
C ALA A 246 20.13 -18.01 22.76
N GLN A 247 19.03 -18.27 22.03
CA GLN A 247 18.44 -17.31 21.09
C GLN A 247 17.34 -16.43 21.73
N ASN A 248 16.71 -16.90 22.82
CA ASN A 248 15.62 -16.19 23.50
C ASN A 248 16.09 -15.00 24.37
N ASP A 249 17.38 -14.94 24.72
CA ASP A 249 17.95 -13.86 25.54
C ASP A 249 18.53 -12.71 24.69
N ALA A 250 18.90 -12.97 23.44
CA ALA A 250 19.38 -11.93 22.51
C ALA A 250 18.22 -11.05 21.99
N ASP A 251 17.07 -11.64 21.69
CA ASP A 251 15.90 -10.93 21.15
C ASP A 251 15.23 -10.00 22.18
N LYS A 252 15.28 -10.35 23.48
CA LYS A 252 14.78 -9.47 24.55
C LYS A 252 15.65 -8.23 24.76
N ASN A 253 16.97 -8.35 24.57
CA ASN A 253 17.92 -7.24 24.74
C ASN A 253 17.89 -6.26 23.56
N ALA A 254 17.69 -6.75 22.33
CA ALA A 254 17.52 -5.90 21.14
C ALA A 254 16.21 -5.09 21.19
N ALA A 255 15.09 -5.73 21.56
CA ALA A 255 13.79 -5.07 21.68
C ALA A 255 13.75 -4.02 22.80
N GLY A 256 14.44 -4.27 23.93
CA GLY A 256 14.56 -3.33 25.04
C GLY A 256 15.37 -2.08 24.67
N THR A 257 16.47 -2.25 23.94
CA THR A 257 17.36 -1.16 23.50
C THR A 257 16.67 -0.25 22.46
N MET A 258 15.86 -0.82 21.57
CA MET A 258 15.11 -0.08 20.56
C MET A 258 13.98 0.76 21.19
N ARG A 259 13.26 0.23 22.18
CA ARG A 259 12.22 0.97 22.93
C ARG A 259 12.78 2.19 23.67
N ASN A 260 13.94 2.05 24.29
CA ASN A 260 14.58 3.15 25.02
C ASN A 260 15.07 4.27 24.09
N THR A 261 15.50 3.91 22.88
CA THR A 261 15.93 4.87 21.83
C THR A 261 14.73 5.65 21.29
N LEU A 262 13.64 4.96 20.94
CA LEU A 262 12.39 5.60 20.47
C LEU A 262 11.77 6.52 21.53
N ARG A 263 11.86 6.16 22.82
CA ARG A 263 11.38 7.01 23.91
C ARG A 263 12.20 8.30 24.06
N LYS A 264 13.52 8.23 23.87
CA LYS A 264 14.40 9.43 23.86
C LYS A 264 14.11 10.34 22.67
N GLU A 265 13.83 9.77 21.50
CA GLU A 265 13.48 10.54 20.30
C GLU A 265 12.07 11.17 20.39
N ALA A 266 11.09 10.48 20.98
CA ALA A 266 9.75 11.04 21.21
C ALA A 266 9.75 12.20 22.21
N LEU A 267 10.66 12.19 23.19
CA LEU A 267 10.85 13.30 24.14
C LEU A 267 11.47 14.55 23.49
N GLN A 268 12.27 14.38 22.43
CA GLN A 268 12.87 15.48 21.66
C GLN A 268 11.84 16.20 20.76
N PHE A 269 10.72 15.55 20.42
CA PHE A 269 9.66 16.12 19.57
C PHE A 269 8.61 16.95 20.32
N LYS A 270 8.64 17.00 21.65
CA LYS A 270 7.61 17.71 22.44
C LYS A 270 7.80 19.24 22.48
N THR A 271 8.86 19.77 21.87
CA THR A 271 9.13 21.21 21.81
C THR A 271 9.15 21.71 20.37
N VAL A 272 7.97 21.93 19.79
CA VAL A 272 7.84 22.74 18.56
C VAL A 272 8.09 24.21 18.93
N PRO A 273 9.04 24.91 18.27
CA PRO A 273 9.31 26.33 18.54
C PRO A 273 8.05 27.17 18.33
N ALA A 274 7.77 28.11 19.25
CA ALA A 274 6.55 28.93 19.27
C ALA A 274 6.26 29.66 17.94
N ASN A 275 7.31 29.95 17.18
CA ASN A 275 7.33 30.66 15.91
C ASN A 275 6.51 29.94 14.82
N TYR A 276 6.45 28.61 14.84
CA TYR A 276 5.68 27.82 13.87
C TYR A 276 4.18 27.83 14.13
N LYS A 277 3.75 28.00 15.39
CA LYS A 277 2.32 28.08 15.74
C LYS A 277 1.71 29.40 15.28
N ILE A 278 2.49 30.49 15.35
CA ILE A 278 2.08 31.83 14.91
C ILE A 278 1.95 31.86 13.37
N LEU A 279 2.91 31.27 12.65
CA LEU A 279 2.88 31.22 11.19
C LEU A 279 1.69 30.40 10.66
N PHE A 280 1.39 29.26 11.29
CA PHE A 280 0.24 28.43 10.91
C PHE A 280 -1.10 29.13 11.22
N GLY A 281 -1.20 29.82 12.36
CA GLY A 281 -2.38 30.62 12.72
C GLY A 281 -2.64 31.77 11.73
N ALA A 282 -1.60 32.48 11.30
CA ALA A 282 -1.70 33.55 10.31
C ALA A 282 -2.15 33.02 8.94
N LEU A 283 -1.66 31.85 8.53
CA LEU A 283 -2.04 31.22 7.26
C LEU A 283 -3.52 30.82 7.25
N CYS A 284 -4.02 30.27 8.35
CA CYS A 284 -5.44 29.91 8.51
C CYS A 284 -6.36 31.14 8.50
N LEU A 285 -5.95 32.24 9.12
CA LEU A 285 -6.73 33.49 9.13
C LEU A 285 -6.82 34.10 7.72
N ALA A 286 -5.72 34.09 6.96
CA ALA A 286 -5.69 34.57 5.59
C ALA A 286 -6.62 33.74 4.67
N ALA A 287 -6.62 32.41 4.83
CA ALA A 287 -7.52 31.53 4.10
C ALA A 287 -8.99 31.82 4.41
N LEU A 288 -9.34 32.06 5.68
CA LEU A 288 -10.71 32.43 6.07
C LEU A 288 -11.16 33.76 5.48
N LEU A 289 -10.29 34.77 5.43
CA LEU A 289 -10.61 36.07 4.84
C LEU A 289 -10.88 35.95 3.33
N ILE A 290 -10.09 35.15 2.61
CA ILE A 290 -10.30 34.90 1.18
C ILE A 290 -11.66 34.23 0.94
N ILE A 291 -12.04 33.27 1.78
CA ILE A 291 -13.34 32.58 1.68
C ILE A 291 -14.49 33.58 1.91
N VAL A 292 -14.39 34.45 2.91
CA VAL A 292 -15.43 35.47 3.18
C VAL A 292 -15.58 36.45 2.03
N LEU A 293 -14.47 36.87 1.42
CA LEU A 293 -14.50 37.77 0.25
C LEU A 293 -15.13 37.09 -0.97
N LEU A 294 -14.80 35.83 -1.23
CA LEU A 294 -15.41 35.05 -2.32
C LEU A 294 -16.92 34.90 -2.13
N VAL A 295 -17.37 34.62 -0.90
CA VAL A 295 -18.81 34.52 -0.59
C VAL A 295 -19.50 35.86 -0.82
N ARG A 296 -18.90 37.00 -0.42
CA ARG A 296 -19.46 38.32 -0.69
C ARG A 296 -19.56 38.62 -2.19
N VAL A 297 -18.51 38.33 -2.95
CA VAL A 297 -18.53 38.53 -4.41
C VAL A 297 -19.63 37.71 -5.08
N ILE A 298 -19.82 36.45 -4.66
CA ILE A 298 -20.91 35.60 -5.17
C ILE A 298 -22.28 36.18 -4.82
N ILE A 299 -22.47 36.69 -3.60
CA ILE A 299 -23.73 37.32 -3.17
C ILE A 299 -24.01 38.60 -3.97
N ASP A 300 -23.00 39.44 -4.18
CA ASP A 300 -23.17 40.70 -4.93
C ASP A 300 -23.43 40.43 -6.42
N MET A 301 -22.79 39.42 -7.02
CA MET A 301 -23.10 38.97 -8.38
C MET A 301 -24.51 38.38 -8.52
N ALA A 302 -25.08 37.82 -7.45
CA ALA A 302 -26.44 37.29 -7.46
C ALA A 302 -27.52 38.36 -7.22
N ARG A 303 -27.14 39.59 -6.85
CA ARG A 303 -28.04 40.71 -6.59
C ARG A 303 -28.10 41.75 -7.73
N ASN A 304 -27.18 41.68 -8.68
CA ASN A 304 -27.20 42.41 -9.95
C ASN A 304 -27.82 41.57 -11.07
#